data_AF-A0A452RBK9-F1
#
_entry.id   AF-A0A452RBK9-F1
#
_cell.length_a   1.000
_cell.length_b   1.000
_cell.length_c   1.000
_cell.angle_alpha   90.00
_cell.angle_beta   90.00
_cell.angle_gamma   90.00
#
_symmetry.space_group_name_H-M   'P 1'
#
loop_
_entity.id
_entity.type
_entity.pdbx_description
1 polymer ?
#
loop_
_entity_poly.entity_id
_entity_poly.type
_entity_poly.pdbx_seq_one_letter_code
_entity_poly.pdbx_strand_id
1 'polypeptide(L)'
;MKSCGVSLATAASAFCDEGKKMAAGKEIGESKEGSSSLTAEEREVLGGLDSRLFGFVRLHEDGARTKTLLGKAVRCYESLILKAEGKVESDFFCQLGHFNLLLEDYPKALSAYQRYYSLQTDYWKNAAFLYGLGLVYFYYNAFHWAIKAFQEVLYVDPSFCRAKEIHLRLGLMFKVNTDYESSLKVGASGFSWIDTIPCVYL
;
A
#
# COMPACT_ATOMS: atom_id res chain seq x y z
N MET A 1 42.56 -0.14 2.50
CA MET A 1 42.50 1.06 3.36
C MET A 1 41.05 1.25 3.81
N LYS A 2 40.81 1.20 5.14
CA LYS A 2 39.73 1.86 5.96
C LYS A 2 38.27 1.64 5.52
N SER A 3 37.46 0.78 6.16
CA SER A 3 36.73 0.93 7.45
C SER A 3 36.00 2.27 7.66
N CYS A 4 34.67 2.20 7.70
CA CYS A 4 33.70 3.05 8.43
C CYS A 4 32.35 2.30 8.35
N GLY A 5 31.70 1.80 9.40
CA GLY A 5 31.83 2.09 10.82
C GLY A 5 30.98 3.30 11.22
N VAL A 6 29.65 3.22 11.10
CA VAL A 6 28.72 4.10 11.84
C VAL A 6 27.51 3.29 12.29
N SER A 7 27.44 3.10 13.60
CA SER A 7 26.25 2.66 14.33
C SER A 7 25.23 3.80 14.38
N LEU A 8 23.96 3.49 14.18
CA LEU A 8 22.86 4.30 14.70
C LEU A 8 21.94 3.37 15.51
N ALA A 9 21.88 3.63 16.80
CA ALA A 9 20.98 2.98 17.75
C ALA A 9 19.71 3.83 17.92
N THR A 10 18.69 3.18 18.51
CA THR A 10 17.43 3.71 19.09
C THR A 10 16.31 3.99 18.09
N ALA A 11 15.04 3.61 18.30
CA ALA A 11 14.37 2.95 19.41
C ALA A 11 13.06 2.30 18.91
N ALA A 12 12.76 1.08 19.36
CA ALA A 12 11.40 0.55 19.45
C ALA A 12 11.39 -0.67 20.40
N SER A 13 11.71 -0.44 21.67
CA SER A 13 11.46 -1.39 22.76
C SER A 13 10.30 -0.87 23.61
N ALA A 14 9.11 -1.43 23.38
CA ALA A 14 7.88 -1.26 24.15
C ALA A 14 6.79 -1.99 23.34
N PHE A 15 6.06 -3.02 23.76
CA PHE A 15 5.72 -3.57 25.06
C PHE A 15 5.18 -4.99 24.79
N CYS A 16 5.46 -5.93 25.68
CA CYS A 16 4.57 -7.02 26.17
C CYS A 16 5.43 -8.17 26.69
N ASP A 17 5.99 -7.98 27.89
CA ASP A 17 6.25 -9.10 28.79
C ASP A 17 5.74 -8.72 30.17
N GLU A 18 4.77 -9.49 30.68
CA GLU A 18 4.73 -9.85 32.09
C GLU A 18 3.91 -11.13 32.25
N GLY A 19 4.51 -12.11 32.93
CA GLY A 19 3.93 -13.42 33.17
C GLY A 19 3.30 -13.61 34.54
N LYS A 20 2.68 -14.80 34.67
CA LYS A 20 2.61 -15.69 35.86
C LYS A 20 1.35 -15.61 36.75
N LYS A 21 0.49 -16.65 36.68
CA LYS A 21 0.32 -17.74 37.70
C LYS A 21 -0.91 -18.62 37.42
N MET A 22 -0.79 -19.88 37.84
CA MET A 22 -1.69 -21.03 37.70
C MET A 22 -3.02 -20.92 38.47
N ALA A 23 -4.08 -21.57 37.97
CA ALA A 23 -5.02 -22.39 38.75
C ALA A 23 -5.87 -23.30 37.84
N ALA A 24 -6.09 -24.55 38.27
CA ALA A 24 -6.89 -25.57 37.60
C ALA A 24 -8.40 -25.31 37.75
N GLY A 25 -9.18 -25.62 36.71
CA GLY A 25 -10.64 -25.57 36.72
C GLY A 25 -11.22 -25.98 35.37
N LYS A 26 -12.18 -26.90 35.38
CA LYS A 26 -12.64 -27.77 34.29
C LYS A 26 -13.68 -27.13 33.35
N GLU A 27 -13.59 -27.51 32.07
CA GLU A 27 -14.59 -27.56 30.97
C GLU A 27 -15.54 -26.36 30.70
N ILE A 28 -15.54 -25.88 29.46
CA ILE A 28 -16.62 -26.08 28.46
C ILE A 28 -16.09 -25.58 27.10
N GLY A 29 -16.42 -26.31 26.04
CA GLY A 29 -15.89 -26.08 24.70
C GLY A 29 -16.29 -24.75 24.12
N GLU A 30 -15.29 -23.89 23.89
CA GLU A 30 -15.33 -22.83 22.89
C GLU A 30 -14.17 -23.04 21.93
N SER A 31 -14.53 -23.05 20.66
CA SER A 31 -13.66 -23.19 19.50
C SER A 31 -12.47 -22.24 19.62
N LYS A 32 -11.26 -22.81 19.73
CA LYS A 32 -9.97 -22.12 19.80
C LYS A 32 -9.89 -20.95 18.81
N GLU A 33 -10.08 -19.72 19.29
CA GLU A 33 -9.48 -18.53 18.69
C GLU A 33 -7.97 -18.66 18.86
N GLY A 34 -7.33 -19.20 17.83
CA GLY A 34 -5.87 -19.33 17.77
C GLY A 34 -5.23 -17.96 17.88
N SER A 35 -4.39 -17.79 18.89
CA SER A 35 -3.55 -16.62 19.18
C SER A 35 -3.15 -15.86 17.92
N SER A 36 -3.83 -14.74 17.69
CA SER A 36 -3.63 -13.77 16.61
C SER A 36 -2.42 -12.87 16.86
N SER A 37 -1.30 -13.47 17.27
CA SER A 37 -0.02 -12.79 17.39
C SER A 37 0.92 -13.25 16.28
N LEU A 38 1.53 -12.29 15.60
CA LEU A 38 2.66 -12.55 14.71
C LEU A 38 3.86 -12.96 15.57
N THR A 39 4.54 -14.05 15.21
CA THR A 39 5.80 -14.41 15.85
C THR A 39 6.88 -13.38 15.50
N ALA A 40 7.96 -13.32 16.28
CA ALA A 40 9.05 -12.38 16.02
C ALA A 40 9.69 -12.61 14.63
N GLU A 41 9.84 -13.87 14.24
CA GLU A 41 10.35 -14.28 12.92
C GLU A 41 9.39 -13.85 11.79
N GLU A 42 8.08 -14.03 11.98
CA GLU A 42 7.07 -13.58 11.02
C GLU A 42 7.11 -12.06 10.83
N ARG A 43 7.32 -11.29 11.92
CA ARG A 43 7.45 -9.82 11.84
C ARG A 43 8.70 -9.38 11.09
N GLU A 44 9.82 -10.08 11.29
CA GLU A 44 11.07 -9.77 10.59
C GLU A 44 10.90 -9.95 9.08
N VAL A 45 10.30 -11.08 8.66
CA VAL A 45 9.99 -11.34 7.24
C VAL A 45 9.06 -10.27 6.68
N LEU A 46 8.01 -9.91 7.42
CA LEU A 46 7.04 -8.88 7.01
C LEU A 46 7.66 -7.48 6.88
N GLY A 47 8.65 -7.14 7.71
CA GLY A 47 9.35 -5.86 7.67
C GLY A 47 10.12 -5.64 6.36
N GLY A 48 10.52 -6.71 5.68
CA GLY A 48 11.15 -6.66 4.35
C GLY A 48 10.17 -6.60 3.19
N LEU A 49 8.86 -6.79 3.42
CA LEU A 49 7.87 -6.82 2.36
C LEU A 49 7.32 -5.42 2.04
N ASP A 50 7.34 -5.09 0.76
CA ASP A 50 7.04 -3.74 0.28
C ASP A 50 6.45 -3.80 -1.14
N SER A 51 5.88 -2.69 -1.62
CA SER A 51 5.29 -2.54 -2.95
C SER A 51 6.22 -2.96 -4.09
N ARG A 52 7.54 -2.88 -3.90
CA ARG A 52 8.56 -3.32 -4.86
C ARG A 52 8.49 -4.82 -5.20
N LEU A 53 7.88 -5.63 -4.34
CA LEU A 53 7.67 -7.06 -4.53
C LEU A 53 6.36 -7.38 -5.27
N PHE A 54 5.59 -6.35 -5.64
CA PHE A 54 4.38 -6.53 -6.43
C PHE A 54 4.69 -7.26 -7.74
N GLY A 55 3.88 -8.27 -8.05
CA GLY A 55 4.09 -9.18 -9.19
C GLY A 55 5.09 -10.32 -8.94
N PHE A 56 5.99 -10.21 -7.96
CA PHE A 56 7.03 -11.23 -7.68
C PHE A 56 6.55 -12.28 -6.68
N VAL A 57 5.66 -11.89 -5.77
CA VAL A 57 5.03 -12.79 -4.80
C VAL A 57 4.30 -13.97 -5.47
N ARG A 58 3.80 -13.80 -6.70
CA ARG A 58 3.16 -14.88 -7.47
C ARG A 58 4.15 -15.86 -8.12
N LEU A 59 5.39 -15.43 -8.33
CA LEU A 59 6.37 -16.16 -9.15
C LEU A 59 7.28 -17.07 -8.30
N HIS A 60 7.26 -16.93 -6.99
CA HIS A 60 8.07 -17.73 -6.07
C HIS A 60 7.32 -19.00 -5.64
N GLU A 61 8.04 -20.11 -5.44
CA GLU A 61 7.46 -21.40 -4.98
C GLU A 61 6.69 -21.25 -3.65
N ASP A 62 7.15 -20.34 -2.78
CA ASP A 62 6.48 -19.99 -1.51
C ASP A 62 5.41 -18.90 -1.62
N GLY A 63 4.92 -18.57 -2.81
CA GLY A 63 3.94 -17.50 -3.02
C GLY A 63 2.65 -17.71 -2.22
N ALA A 64 2.19 -18.96 -2.10
CA ALA A 64 1.02 -19.31 -1.28
C ALA A 64 1.26 -19.05 0.21
N ARG A 65 2.43 -19.46 0.73
CA ARG A 65 2.81 -19.23 2.14
C ARG A 65 2.93 -17.74 2.44
N THR A 66 3.54 -16.99 1.53
CA THR A 66 3.68 -15.52 1.64
C THR A 66 2.32 -14.83 1.67
N LYS A 67 1.38 -15.25 0.81
CA LYS A 67 0.00 -14.72 0.81
C LYS A 67 -0.74 -15.05 2.11
N THR A 68 -0.61 -16.27 2.64
CA THR A 68 -1.20 -16.63 3.93
C THR A 68 -0.62 -15.78 5.07
N LEU A 69 0.70 -15.58 5.08
CA LEU A 69 1.38 -14.74 6.06
C LEU A 69 0.93 -13.28 5.97
N LEU A 70 0.83 -12.73 4.76
CA LEU A 70 0.31 -11.38 4.52
C LEU A 70 -1.14 -11.24 5.00
N GLY A 71 -1.99 -12.24 4.75
CA GLY A 71 -3.37 -12.24 5.26
C GLY A 71 -3.44 -12.23 6.79
N LYS A 72 -2.60 -13.04 7.45
CA LYS A 72 -2.45 -13.03 8.91
C LYS A 72 -1.97 -11.67 9.42
N ALA A 73 -0.99 -11.07 8.73
CA ALA A 73 -0.46 -9.75 9.06
C ALA A 73 -1.51 -8.65 8.97
N VAL A 74 -2.24 -8.57 7.86
CA VAL A 74 -3.34 -7.60 7.66
C VAL A 74 -4.33 -7.67 8.81
N ARG A 75 -4.75 -8.88 9.21
CA ARG A 75 -5.70 -9.06 10.33
C ARG A 75 -5.14 -8.60 11.67
N CYS A 76 -3.86 -8.86 11.93
CA CYS A 76 -3.19 -8.37 13.13
C CYS A 76 -3.12 -6.84 13.13
N TYR A 77 -2.73 -6.23 12.02
CA TYR A 77 -2.62 -4.77 11.89
C TYR A 77 -3.98 -4.08 12.04
N GLU A 78 -5.04 -4.63 11.43
CA GLU A 78 -6.40 -4.10 11.57
C GLU A 78 -6.90 -4.19 13.03
N SER A 79 -6.63 -5.30 13.73
CA SER A 79 -6.96 -5.42 15.16
C SER A 79 -6.19 -4.40 16.02
N LEU A 80 -4.92 -4.15 15.71
CA LEU A 80 -4.12 -3.14 16.39
C LEU A 80 -4.64 -1.73 16.16
N ILE A 81 -5.03 -1.40 14.92
CA ILE A 81 -5.61 -0.09 14.57
C ILE A 81 -6.91 0.15 15.36
N LEU A 82 -7.76 -0.88 15.49
CA LEU A 82 -8.99 -0.78 16.27
C LEU A 82 -8.70 -0.56 17.76
N LYS A 83 -7.69 -1.23 18.31
CA LYS A 83 -7.30 -1.07 19.73
C LYS A 83 -6.62 0.27 20.04
N ALA A 84 -5.96 0.86 19.05
CA ALA A 84 -5.18 2.08 19.23
C ALA A 84 -6.01 3.37 19.15
N GLU A 85 -7.32 3.29 18.87
CA GLU A 85 -8.30 4.42 18.90
C GLU A 85 -7.76 5.74 18.29
N GLY A 86 -7.05 5.66 17.16
CA GLY A 86 -6.54 6.83 16.43
C GLY A 86 -5.12 7.29 16.81
N LYS A 87 -4.44 6.65 17.77
CA LYS A 87 -3.01 6.86 18.05
C LYS A 87 -2.11 5.90 17.25
N VAL A 88 -2.35 5.78 15.95
CA VAL A 88 -1.59 4.87 15.08
C VAL A 88 -0.60 5.69 14.26
N GLU A 89 0.67 5.28 14.28
CA GLU A 89 1.71 5.88 13.44
C GLU A 89 1.36 5.75 11.95
N SER A 90 1.75 6.74 11.15
CA SER A 90 1.52 6.73 9.70
C SER A 90 2.11 5.47 9.05
N ASP A 91 3.29 5.05 9.49
CA ASP A 91 4.04 3.94 8.88
C ASP A 91 3.26 2.61 8.91
N PHE A 92 2.40 2.39 9.93
CA PHE A 92 1.51 1.23 9.96
C PHE A 92 0.51 1.23 8.81
N PHE A 93 -0.04 2.40 8.44
CA PHE A 93 -0.95 2.52 7.30
C PHE A 93 -0.23 2.31 5.97
N CYS A 94 1.02 2.77 5.86
CA CYS A 94 1.86 2.52 4.69
C CYS A 94 2.10 1.02 4.48
N GLN A 95 2.56 0.33 5.53
CA GLN A 95 2.79 -1.12 5.51
C GLN A 95 1.51 -1.91 5.24
N LEU A 96 0.39 -1.52 5.86
CA LEU A 96 -0.91 -2.12 5.59
C LEU A 96 -1.31 -1.98 4.11
N GLY A 97 -1.05 -0.81 3.52
CA GLY A 97 -1.26 -0.58 2.09
C GLY A 97 -0.40 -1.49 1.22
N HIS A 98 0.88 -1.65 1.56
CA HIS A 98 1.78 -2.58 0.85
C HIS A 98 1.29 -4.02 0.92
N PHE A 99 0.89 -4.51 2.09
CA PHE A 99 0.40 -5.87 2.25
C PHE A 99 -0.88 -6.11 1.45
N ASN A 100 -1.84 -5.18 1.49
CA ASN A 100 -3.06 -5.28 0.70
C ASN A 100 -2.76 -5.24 -0.82
N LEU A 101 -1.79 -4.42 -1.24
CA LEU A 101 -1.36 -4.39 -2.63
C LEU A 101 -0.72 -5.71 -3.07
N LEU A 102 0.12 -6.33 -2.23
CA LEU A 102 0.71 -7.66 -2.51
C LEU A 102 -0.32 -8.78 -2.50
N LEU A 103 -1.41 -8.63 -1.75
CA LEU A 103 -2.60 -9.48 -1.79
C LEU A 103 -3.54 -9.15 -2.96
N GLU A 104 -3.28 -8.06 -3.68
CA GLU A 104 -4.08 -7.51 -4.78
C GLU A 104 -5.49 -7.07 -4.38
N ASP A 105 -5.67 -6.75 -3.11
CA ASP A 105 -6.86 -6.05 -2.61
C ASP A 105 -6.66 -4.54 -2.80
N TYR A 106 -6.77 -4.10 -4.05
CA TYR A 106 -6.62 -2.69 -4.44
C TYR A 106 -7.54 -1.72 -3.68
N PRO A 107 -8.84 -2.00 -3.42
CA PRO A 107 -9.68 -1.04 -2.70
C PRO A 107 -9.24 -0.86 -1.24
N LYS A 108 -8.85 -1.95 -0.54
CA LYS A 108 -8.29 -1.82 0.81
C LYS A 108 -6.93 -1.11 0.79
N ALA A 109 -6.07 -1.45 -0.17
CA ALA A 109 -4.78 -0.78 -0.35
C ALA A 109 -4.95 0.74 -0.52
N LEU A 110 -5.90 1.16 -1.36
CA LEU A 110 -6.20 2.59 -1.59
C LEU A 110 -6.65 3.27 -0.29
N SER A 111 -7.56 2.65 0.46
CA SER A 111 -8.04 3.22 1.73
C SER A 111 -6.93 3.39 2.77
N ALA A 112 -5.99 2.44 2.84
CA ALA A 112 -4.85 2.50 3.73
C ALA A 112 -3.87 3.61 3.29
N TYR A 113 -3.58 3.71 1.99
CA TYR A 113 -2.75 4.78 1.44
C TYR A 113 -3.35 6.17 1.61
N GLN A 114 -4.67 6.32 1.49
CA GLN A 114 -5.36 7.58 1.76
C GLN A 114 -5.20 8.03 3.21
N ARG A 115 -5.34 7.10 4.17
CA ARG A 115 -5.08 7.40 5.59
C ARG A 115 -3.62 7.81 5.83
N TYR A 116 -2.67 7.10 5.21
CA TYR A 116 -1.25 7.49 5.27
C TYR A 116 -1.02 8.90 4.72
N TYR A 117 -1.60 9.22 3.57
CA TYR A 117 -1.50 10.52 2.92
C TYR A 117 -2.11 11.65 3.79
N SER A 118 -3.18 11.38 4.55
CA SER A 118 -3.77 12.36 5.46
C SER A 118 -2.95 12.61 6.73
N LEU A 119 -2.23 11.60 7.22
CA LEU A 119 -1.45 11.68 8.46
C LEU A 119 -0.04 12.21 8.23
N GLN A 120 0.60 11.82 7.12
CA GLN A 120 1.99 12.11 6.85
C GLN A 120 2.16 13.31 5.92
N THR A 121 2.87 14.34 6.37
CA THR A 121 3.18 15.54 5.55
C THR A 121 4.33 15.29 4.58
N ASP A 122 5.26 14.40 4.93
CA ASP A 122 6.46 14.04 4.16
C ASP A 122 6.29 12.75 3.32
N TYR A 123 5.06 12.43 2.91
CA TYR A 123 4.76 11.19 2.18
C TYR A 123 5.60 10.99 0.91
N TRP A 124 5.99 12.11 0.27
CA TRP A 124 6.73 12.14 -0.98
C TRP A 124 8.17 11.61 -0.86
N LYS A 125 8.74 11.53 0.34
CA LYS A 125 10.08 10.95 0.55
C LYS A 125 10.09 9.43 0.41
N ASN A 126 8.94 8.78 0.59
CA ASN A 126 8.85 7.33 0.52
C ASN A 126 8.54 6.87 -0.92
N ALA A 127 9.58 6.58 -1.68
CA ALA A 127 9.47 6.12 -3.07
C ALA A 127 8.64 4.82 -3.21
N ALA A 128 8.69 3.93 -2.22
CA ALA A 128 7.94 2.68 -2.27
C ALA A 128 6.44 2.87 -2.08
N PHE A 129 6.04 3.81 -1.23
CA PHE A 129 4.66 4.28 -1.12
C PHE A 129 4.16 4.88 -2.43
N LEU A 130 4.90 5.84 -2.99
CA LEU A 130 4.52 6.48 -4.25
C LEU A 130 4.39 5.47 -5.40
N TYR A 131 5.28 4.48 -5.44
CA TYR A 131 5.22 3.38 -6.39
C TYR A 131 3.94 2.53 -6.18
N GLY A 132 3.65 2.13 -4.94
CA GLY A 132 2.44 1.39 -4.59
C GLY A 132 1.16 2.15 -4.94
N LEU A 133 1.11 3.46 -4.67
CA LEU A 133 -0.02 4.31 -5.02
C LEU A 133 -0.20 4.45 -6.54
N GLY A 134 0.90 4.63 -7.28
CA GLY A 134 0.90 4.66 -8.74
C GLY A 134 0.36 3.36 -9.35
N LEU A 135 0.69 2.20 -8.76
CA LEU A 135 0.15 0.90 -9.18
C LEU A 135 -1.37 0.81 -8.97
N VAL A 136 -1.87 1.30 -7.83
CA VAL A 136 -3.31 1.33 -7.54
C VAL A 136 -4.03 2.26 -8.52
N TYR A 137 -3.52 3.45 -8.79
CA TYR A 137 -4.13 4.35 -9.79
C TYR A 137 -4.10 3.78 -11.20
N PHE A 138 -3.01 3.09 -11.55
CA PHE A 138 -2.91 2.39 -12.83
C PHE A 138 -3.98 1.29 -12.96
N TYR A 139 -4.26 0.55 -11.90
CA TYR A 139 -5.33 -0.46 -11.89
C TYR A 139 -6.73 0.13 -12.12
N TYR A 140 -6.98 1.32 -11.58
CA TYR A 140 -8.24 2.06 -11.80
C TYR A 140 -8.27 2.86 -13.10
N ASN A 141 -7.28 2.71 -13.98
CA ASN A 141 -7.12 3.49 -15.22
C ASN A 141 -7.10 5.01 -14.99
N ALA A 142 -6.76 5.47 -13.79
CA ALA A 142 -6.61 6.88 -13.46
C ALA A 142 -5.23 7.37 -13.94
N PHE A 143 -5.01 7.35 -15.26
CA PHE A 143 -3.69 7.53 -15.87
C PHE A 143 -3.04 8.87 -15.51
N HIS A 144 -3.81 9.95 -15.43
CA HIS A 144 -3.28 11.26 -15.02
C HIS A 144 -2.60 11.20 -13.64
N TRP A 145 -3.27 10.61 -12.65
CA TRP A 145 -2.73 10.45 -11.29
C TRP A 145 -1.62 9.41 -11.22
N ALA A 146 -1.74 8.31 -11.97
CA ALA A 146 -0.72 7.27 -12.04
C ALA A 146 0.59 7.81 -12.63
N ILE A 147 0.51 8.57 -13.74
CA ILE A 147 1.68 9.19 -14.38
C ILE A 147 2.40 10.11 -13.39
N LYS A 148 1.65 10.98 -12.71
CA LYS A 148 2.23 11.89 -11.71
C LYS A 148 2.95 11.13 -10.60
N ALA A 149 2.30 10.13 -10.00
CA ALA A 149 2.89 9.33 -8.93
C ALA A 149 4.17 8.61 -9.38
N PHE A 150 4.18 8.03 -10.58
CA PHE A 150 5.35 7.36 -11.13
C PHE A 150 6.50 8.31 -11.46
N GLN A 151 6.21 9.52 -11.94
CA GLN A 151 7.22 10.55 -12.14
C GLN A 151 7.84 11.00 -10.81
N GLU A 152 7.04 11.16 -9.75
CA GLU A 152 7.53 11.50 -8.42
C GLU A 152 8.47 10.41 -7.87
N VAL A 153 8.17 9.13 -8.07
CA VAL A 153 9.08 8.03 -7.69
C VAL A 153 10.46 8.20 -8.33
N LEU A 154 10.50 8.44 -9.65
CA LEU A 154 11.74 8.60 -10.40
C LEU A 154 12.50 9.88 -10.04
N TYR A 155 11.78 10.91 -9.59
CA TYR A 155 12.39 12.15 -9.11
C TYR A 155 13.05 11.96 -7.74
N VAL A 156 12.39 11.23 -6.83
CA VAL A 156 12.88 10.98 -5.47
C VAL A 156 14.03 9.98 -5.48
N ASP A 157 13.88 8.88 -6.22
CA ASP A 157 14.91 7.85 -6.38
C ASP A 157 15.07 7.48 -7.87
N PRO A 158 16.03 8.12 -8.58
CA PRO A 158 16.34 7.77 -9.97
C PRO A 158 16.89 6.35 -10.12
N SER A 159 17.45 5.78 -9.05
CA SER A 159 18.06 4.44 -9.02
C SER A 159 17.09 3.36 -8.51
N PHE A 160 15.80 3.67 -8.40
CA PHE A 160 14.80 2.76 -7.88
C PHE A 160 14.81 1.42 -8.61
N CYS A 161 14.77 0.31 -7.88
CA CYS A 161 14.89 -1.05 -8.44
C CYS A 161 13.89 -1.35 -9.57
N ARG A 162 12.74 -0.65 -9.59
CA ARG A 162 11.67 -0.79 -10.59
C ARG A 162 11.62 0.32 -11.64
N ALA A 163 12.63 1.19 -11.72
CA ALA A 163 12.62 2.32 -12.66
C ALA A 163 12.32 1.89 -14.11
N LYS A 164 12.88 0.78 -14.58
CA LYS A 164 12.61 0.23 -15.93
C LYS A 164 11.13 -0.13 -16.14
N GLU A 165 10.51 -0.74 -15.14
CA GLU A 165 9.08 -1.09 -15.17
C GLU A 165 8.21 0.16 -15.15
N ILE A 166 8.59 1.15 -14.34
CA ILE A 166 7.91 2.44 -14.28
C ILE A 166 7.97 3.13 -15.65
N HIS A 167 9.14 3.21 -16.29
CA HIS A 167 9.28 3.79 -17.62
C HIS A 167 8.44 3.08 -18.68
N LEU A 168 8.39 1.74 -18.66
CA LEU A 168 7.56 0.96 -19.57
C LEU A 168 6.07 1.28 -19.38
N ARG A 169 5.60 1.31 -18.13
CA ARG A 169 4.21 1.65 -17.78
C ARG A 169 3.86 3.09 -18.17
N LEU A 170 4.77 4.04 -17.93
CA LEU A 170 4.61 5.43 -18.36
C LEU A 170 4.48 5.54 -19.88
N GLY A 171 5.34 4.85 -20.64
CA GLY A 171 5.26 4.82 -22.11
C GLY A 171 3.91 4.30 -22.61
N LEU A 172 3.39 3.24 -21.97
CA LEU A 172 2.05 2.71 -22.27
C LEU A 172 0.95 3.73 -21.94
N MET A 173 1.01 4.36 -20.77
CA MET A 173 0.00 5.34 -20.36
C MET A 173 0.00 6.58 -21.25
N PHE A 174 1.16 7.09 -21.65
CA PHE A 174 1.23 8.21 -22.58
C PHE A 174 0.61 7.87 -23.93
N LYS A 175 0.89 6.67 -24.45
CA LYS A 175 0.27 6.20 -25.70
C LYS A 175 -1.26 6.19 -25.59
N VAL A 176 -1.79 5.58 -24.53
CA VAL A 176 -3.26 5.50 -24.32
C VAL A 176 -3.87 6.87 -24.04
N ASN A 177 -3.17 7.75 -23.33
CA ASN A 177 -3.69 9.08 -22.99
C ASN A 177 -3.76 10.03 -24.20
N THR A 178 -2.79 9.95 -25.13
CA THR A 178 -2.87 10.70 -26.41
C THR A 178 -4.10 10.29 -27.23
N ASP A 179 -4.41 8.99 -27.25
CA ASP A 179 -5.61 8.49 -27.93
C ASP A 179 -6.91 8.92 -27.20
N TYR A 180 -6.88 8.96 -25.86
CA TYR A 180 -8.03 9.38 -25.04
C TYR A 180 -8.34 10.89 -25.18
N GLU A 181 -7.34 11.77 -25.10
CA GLU A 181 -7.49 13.21 -25.34
C GLU A 181 -8.03 13.50 -26.75
N SER A 182 -7.54 12.74 -27.74
CA SER A 182 -8.01 12.84 -29.13
C SER A 182 -9.47 12.41 -29.25
N SER A 183 -9.87 11.33 -28.58
CA SER A 183 -11.25 10.82 -28.56
C SER A 183 -12.21 11.78 -27.84
N LEU A 184 -11.81 12.32 -26.69
CA LEU A 184 -12.59 13.31 -25.95
C LEU A 184 -12.82 14.59 -26.76
N LYS A 185 -11.80 15.05 -27.50
CA LYS A 185 -11.93 16.24 -28.36
C LYS A 185 -12.97 16.03 -29.46
N VAL A 186 -13.04 14.83 -30.04
CA VAL A 186 -14.05 14.46 -31.05
C VAL A 186 -15.45 14.34 -30.42
N GLY A 187 -15.57 13.72 -29.25
CA GLY A 187 -16.84 13.58 -28.52
C GLY A 187 -17.42 14.91 -28.01
N ALA A 188 -16.57 15.82 -27.54
CA ALA A 188 -16.98 17.14 -27.06
C ALA A 188 -17.41 18.08 -28.20
N SER A 189 -16.82 17.95 -29.40
CA SER A 189 -17.27 18.69 -30.59
C SER A 189 -18.63 18.24 -31.15
N GLY A 190 -19.14 17.07 -30.74
CA GLY A 190 -20.47 16.58 -31.11
C GLY A 190 -21.59 16.98 -30.15
N PHE A 191 -21.26 17.41 -28.93
CA PHE A 191 -22.24 17.72 -27.87
C PHE A 191 -22.62 19.22 -27.78
N SER A 192 -21.98 20.09 -28.56
CA SER A 192 -22.25 21.54 -28.58
C SER A 192 -23.64 21.94 -29.10
N TRP A 193 -24.48 21.00 -29.56
CA TRP A 193 -25.80 21.30 -30.14
C TRP A 193 -27.01 20.83 -29.32
N ILE A 194 -26.83 20.18 -28.16
CA ILE A 194 -27.97 19.67 -27.38
C ILE A 194 -28.28 20.46 -26.10
N ASP A 195 -27.38 21.32 -25.59
CA ASP A 195 -27.68 22.13 -24.40
C ASP A 195 -28.36 23.49 -24.70
N THR A 196 -29.14 23.57 -25.79
CA THR A 196 -30.15 24.63 -25.93
C THR A 196 -31.47 24.16 -25.33
N ILE A 197 -31.52 24.04 -24.00
CA ILE A 197 -32.79 24.05 -23.26
C ILE A 197 -32.67 25.14 -22.19
N PRO A 198 -33.37 26.28 -22.36
CA PRO A 198 -33.39 27.31 -21.34
C PRO A 198 -34.33 26.83 -20.22
N CYS A 199 -33.77 26.41 -19.09
CA CYS A 199 -34.56 26.18 -17.88
C CYS A 199 -35.02 27.53 -17.34
N VAL A 200 -36.29 27.82 -17.59
CA VAL A 200 -37.09 28.92 -17.05
C VAL A 200 -37.48 28.61 -15.59
N TYR A 201 -37.62 29.68 -14.80
CA TYR A 201 -38.31 29.83 -13.50
C TYR A 201 -37.49 29.64 -12.20
N LEU A 202 -36.94 30.76 -11.72
CA LEU A 202 -37.41 31.43 -10.49
C LEU A 202 -37.60 32.92 -10.79
#